data_AF-A0AAN6XZR0-F1
#
_entry.id   AF-A0AAN6XZR0-F1
#
_cell.length_a   1.000
_cell.length_b   1.000
_cell.length_c   1.000
_cell.angle_alpha   90.00
_cell.angle_beta   90.00
_cell.angle_gamma   90.00
#
_symmetry.space_group_name_H-M   'P 1'
#
loop_
_entity.id
_entity.type
_entity.pdbx_description
1 polymer ?
#
loop_
_entity_poly.entity_id
_entity_poly.type
_entity_poly.pdbx_seq_one_letter_code
_entity_poly.pdbx_strand_id
1 'polypeptide(L)'
;MVRLSIAWLLSVTVPLAIRGVLARDARTARDLFNVDFSTDDNGGCAYAGENEIDTELEEIYQILNIGTVLVDEWDHADEAKRLLTAFFGTPNDAQRAQLTSNYEEVMDFLRNGRLFNGEKPYLFCNSNWLTRQRVADTVLDANGQRIFTNPPQNTQALTIRELQRRDGTAGYTYWWTSRMNAYLALPGSSPRTYCDRDARNKGVTTEPIALGRPYIPFTSITICPNGFENRWRRRNSAAVNPVRASAVTARSQSIGSLYPTAMTLFHELFHLVLGNTNTFVDPNTLYEEYGVAGMLGLSADQALRNPESMALVAVAYDITSHEGQVGQDFVEFHTGYATRG
;
A
#
# COMPACT_ATOMS: atom_id res chain seq x y z
N MET A 1 58.12 21.79 49.12
CA MET A 1 58.24 20.82 48.01
C MET A 1 56.85 20.55 47.47
N VAL A 2 56.51 21.14 46.33
CA VAL A 2 55.20 21.03 45.68
C VAL A 2 55.37 20.07 44.51
N ARG A 3 54.58 18.98 44.47
CA ARG A 3 54.51 18.06 43.33
C ARG A 3 53.38 18.51 42.41
N LEU A 4 53.72 18.98 41.20
CA LEU A 4 52.78 19.12 40.08
C LEU A 4 52.69 17.78 39.36
N SER A 5 51.47 17.22 39.25
CA SER A 5 51.15 16.13 38.35
C SER A 5 50.54 16.70 37.07
N ILE A 6 51.24 16.52 35.95
CA ILE A 6 50.75 16.85 34.60
C ILE A 6 50.03 15.61 34.07
N ALA A 7 48.70 15.68 33.96
CA ALA A 7 47.90 14.68 33.27
C ALA A 7 47.76 15.09 31.80
N TRP A 8 48.28 14.25 30.89
CA TRP A 8 48.10 14.39 29.45
C TRP A 8 46.68 13.95 29.07
N LEU A 9 45.85 14.89 28.61
CA LEU A 9 44.60 14.62 27.90
C LEU A 9 44.92 14.27 26.45
N LEU A 10 44.90 12.99 26.11
CA LEU A 10 44.82 12.52 24.73
C LEU A 10 43.37 12.60 24.27
N SER A 11 43.03 13.65 23.54
CA SER A 11 41.78 13.78 22.81
C SER A 11 41.80 12.82 21.62
N VAL A 12 41.21 11.63 21.78
CA VAL A 12 40.90 10.75 20.65
C VAL A 12 39.75 11.38 19.87
N THR A 13 40.09 12.05 18.78
CA THR A 13 39.13 12.45 17.76
C THR A 13 38.76 11.21 16.95
N VAL A 14 37.58 10.65 17.20
CA VAL A 14 37.00 9.62 16.32
C VAL A 14 36.54 10.35 15.04
N PRO A 15 37.08 10.01 13.86
CA PRO A 15 36.63 10.64 12.62
C PRO A 15 35.19 10.24 12.33
N LEU A 16 34.36 11.26 12.10
CA LEU A 16 32.98 11.15 11.70
C LEU A 16 32.85 10.47 10.32
N ALA A 17 31.98 9.47 10.27
CA ALA A 17 31.10 9.09 9.16
C ALA A 17 31.74 8.78 7.80
N ILE A 18 32.14 7.53 7.60
CA ILE A 18 31.87 6.87 6.32
C ILE A 18 30.34 6.67 6.29
N ARG A 19 29.62 7.53 5.55
CA ARG A 19 28.25 7.22 5.11
C ARG A 19 28.35 6.06 4.13
N GLY A 20 28.46 4.85 4.65
CA GLY A 20 28.22 3.65 3.86
C GLY A 20 26.83 3.82 3.26
N VAL A 21 26.73 3.73 1.93
CA VAL A 21 25.45 3.48 1.29
C VAL A 21 24.98 2.16 1.90
N LEU A 22 24.06 2.24 2.85
CA LEU A 22 23.42 1.04 3.38
C LEU A 22 22.83 0.33 2.17
N ALA A 23 23.16 -0.95 2.01
CA ALA A 23 22.58 -1.75 0.95
C ALA A 23 21.05 -1.70 1.12
N ARG A 24 20.32 -1.35 0.05
CA ARG A 24 18.86 -1.44 0.06
C ARG A 24 18.49 -2.91 0.17
N ASP A 25 17.59 -3.22 1.08
CA ASP A 25 17.03 -4.56 1.19
C ASP A 25 15.86 -4.75 0.22
N ALA A 26 15.17 -3.66 -0.13
CA ALA A 26 14.17 -3.64 -1.19
C ALA A 26 14.80 -3.43 -2.58
N ARG A 27 14.23 -4.10 -3.59
CA ARG A 27 14.54 -3.84 -4.99
C ARG A 27 14.01 -2.48 -5.45
N THR A 28 14.55 -1.99 -6.56
CA THR A 28 14.08 -0.73 -7.17
C THR A 28 12.68 -0.89 -7.76
N ALA A 29 11.97 0.23 -7.93
CA ALA A 29 10.67 0.28 -8.58
C ALA A 29 10.71 -0.33 -9.99
N ARG A 30 11.79 -0.12 -10.75
CA ARG A 30 11.95 -0.72 -12.09
C ARG A 30 12.19 -2.22 -12.04
N ASP A 31 12.80 -2.73 -10.97
CA ASP A 31 12.99 -4.16 -10.79
C ASP A 31 11.69 -4.87 -10.43
N LEU A 32 10.79 -4.20 -9.71
CA LEU A 32 9.52 -4.74 -9.24
C LEU A 32 8.36 -4.50 -10.21
N PHE A 33 8.35 -3.36 -10.91
CA PHE A 33 7.20 -2.90 -11.70
C PHE A 33 7.56 -2.54 -13.14
N ASN A 34 6.57 -2.66 -14.02
CA ASN A 34 6.49 -1.92 -15.27
C ASN A 34 6.05 -0.48 -14.96
N VAL A 35 7.02 0.43 -14.86
CA VAL A 35 6.81 1.84 -14.50
C VAL A 35 7.59 2.77 -15.44
N ASP A 36 6.98 3.91 -15.77
CA ASP A 36 7.53 4.90 -16.70
C ASP A 36 7.81 6.23 -15.97
N PHE A 37 9.06 6.43 -15.56
CA PHE A 37 9.50 7.68 -14.91
C PHE A 37 9.89 8.80 -15.90
N SER A 38 9.69 8.62 -17.20
CA SER A 38 10.13 9.60 -18.22
C SER A 38 9.06 10.61 -18.62
N THR A 39 7.80 10.36 -18.25
CA THR A 39 6.66 11.22 -18.55
C THR A 39 5.60 11.15 -17.43
N ASP A 40 4.65 12.09 -17.42
CA ASP A 40 3.42 12.05 -16.61
C ASP A 40 2.19 11.63 -17.44
N ASP A 41 2.40 11.42 -18.73
CA ASP A 41 1.36 10.97 -19.65
C ASP A 41 1.12 9.46 -19.51
N ASN A 42 -0.12 9.03 -19.77
CA ASN A 42 -0.50 7.62 -19.82
C ASN A 42 -0.03 6.81 -18.59
N GLY A 43 -0.27 7.36 -17.40
CA GLY A 43 0.02 6.77 -16.09
C GLY A 43 1.46 6.92 -15.64
N GLY A 44 2.29 7.66 -16.38
CA GLY A 44 3.69 7.89 -16.05
C GLY A 44 3.90 8.57 -14.69
N CYS A 45 5.12 8.42 -14.18
CA CYS A 45 5.53 8.74 -12.82
C CYS A 45 6.67 9.77 -12.75
N ALA A 46 6.88 10.58 -13.79
CA ALA A 46 7.99 11.54 -13.80
C ALA A 46 7.92 12.54 -12.63
N TYR A 47 6.73 13.05 -12.30
CA TYR A 47 6.54 13.97 -11.18
C TYR A 47 6.75 13.32 -9.80
N ALA A 48 6.48 12.01 -9.68
CA ALA A 48 6.72 11.26 -8.45
C ALA A 48 8.22 11.03 -8.29
N GLY A 49 8.89 10.64 -9.37
CA GLY A 49 10.33 10.47 -9.44
C GLY A 49 10.80 9.09 -8.96
N GLU A 50 11.76 8.51 -9.67
CA GLU A 50 12.27 7.16 -9.41
C GLU A 50 12.86 7.00 -8.01
N ASN A 51 13.70 7.95 -7.59
CA ASN A 51 14.33 7.91 -6.26
C ASN A 51 13.32 7.95 -5.11
N GLU A 52 12.21 8.66 -5.31
CA GLU A 52 11.17 8.81 -4.29
C GLU A 52 10.41 7.51 -4.11
N ILE A 53 9.94 6.90 -5.20
CA ILE A 53 9.25 5.59 -5.15
C ILE A 53 10.20 4.52 -4.60
N ASP A 54 11.47 4.50 -5.02
CA ASP A 54 12.46 3.59 -4.46
C ASP A 54 12.64 3.76 -2.94
N THR A 55 12.58 4.99 -2.44
CA THR A 55 12.66 5.26 -1.00
C THR A 55 11.41 4.79 -0.28
N GLU A 56 10.23 5.00 -0.86
CA GLU A 56 8.97 4.49 -0.31
C GLU A 56 8.98 2.96 -0.22
N LEU A 57 9.46 2.24 -1.24
CA LEU A 57 9.56 0.78 -1.21
C LEU A 57 10.50 0.27 -0.11
N GLU A 58 11.61 0.95 0.10
CA GLU A 58 12.55 0.64 1.18
C GLU A 58 11.95 0.94 2.56
N GLU A 59 11.25 2.06 2.72
CA GLU A 59 10.53 2.38 3.97
C GLU A 59 9.46 1.32 4.28
N ILE A 60 8.72 0.86 3.27
CA ILE A 60 7.71 -0.19 3.41
C ILE A 60 8.37 -1.49 3.86
N TYR A 61 9.48 -1.90 3.24
CA TYR A 61 10.20 -3.10 3.64
C TYR A 61 10.64 -3.04 5.12
N GLN A 62 11.14 -1.89 5.56
CA GLN A 62 11.56 -1.69 6.94
C GLN A 62 10.36 -1.74 7.91
N ILE A 63 9.23 -1.13 7.54
CA ILE A 63 8.00 -1.15 8.36
C ILE A 63 7.42 -2.57 8.42
N LEU A 64 7.44 -3.33 7.33
CA LEU A 64 7.02 -4.73 7.31
C LEU A 64 7.85 -5.61 8.26
N ASN A 65 9.17 -5.41 8.27
CA ASN A 65 10.05 -6.12 9.20
C ASN A 65 9.75 -5.75 10.67
N ILE A 66 9.37 -4.50 10.94
CA ILE A 66 8.86 -4.12 12.27
C ILE A 66 7.49 -4.76 12.55
N GLY A 67 6.63 -4.88 11.54
CA GLY A 67 5.37 -5.59 11.63
C GLY A 67 5.52 -7.06 12.02
N THR A 68 6.55 -7.77 11.52
CA THR A 68 6.83 -9.14 11.98
C THR A 68 7.33 -9.17 13.43
N VAL A 69 8.22 -8.23 13.82
CA VAL A 69 8.67 -8.11 15.21
C VAL A 69 7.50 -7.84 16.16
N LEU A 70 6.56 -6.97 15.78
CA LEU A 70 5.34 -6.70 16.54
C LEU A 70 4.57 -7.99 16.87
N VAL A 71 4.42 -8.88 15.88
CA VAL A 71 3.68 -10.14 16.07
C VAL A 71 4.46 -11.10 16.98
N ASP A 72 5.78 -11.19 16.80
CA ASP A 72 6.65 -12.03 17.61
C ASP A 72 6.71 -11.59 19.08
N GLU A 73 6.61 -10.28 19.34
CA GLU A 73 6.67 -9.70 20.68
C GLU A 73 5.32 -9.73 21.44
N TRP A 74 4.24 -10.27 20.84
CA TRP A 74 2.91 -10.32 21.44
C TRP A 74 2.88 -10.89 22.89
N ASP A 75 3.67 -11.91 23.19
CA ASP A 75 3.71 -12.56 24.52
C ASP A 75 4.76 -11.94 25.47
N HIS A 76 5.52 -10.95 25.00
CA HIS A 76 6.72 -10.45 25.70
C HIS A 76 6.78 -8.93 25.85
N ALA A 77 6.04 -8.17 25.02
CA ALA A 77 5.92 -6.72 25.09
C ALA A 77 4.45 -6.33 25.27
N ASP A 78 4.15 -5.60 26.36
CA ASP A 78 2.78 -5.19 26.66
C ASP A 78 2.25 -4.21 25.60
N GLU A 79 3.13 -3.40 25.00
CA GLU A 79 2.82 -2.46 23.92
C GLU A 79 2.38 -3.20 22.66
N ALA A 80 3.14 -4.23 22.26
CA ALA A 80 2.81 -5.08 21.11
C ALA A 80 1.44 -5.75 21.31
N LYS A 81 1.24 -6.32 22.50
CA LYS A 81 -0.03 -6.93 22.90
C LYS A 81 -1.19 -5.95 22.85
N ARG A 82 -1.03 -4.73 23.40
CA ARG A 82 -2.07 -3.70 23.37
C ARG A 82 -2.42 -3.29 21.94
N LEU A 83 -1.43 -3.02 21.09
CA LEU A 83 -1.64 -2.58 19.71
C LEU A 83 -2.33 -3.64 18.86
N LEU A 84 -1.82 -4.87 18.88
CA LEU A 84 -2.48 -5.98 18.21
C LEU A 84 -3.87 -6.24 18.81
N THR A 85 -4.05 -6.05 20.12
CA THR A 85 -5.36 -6.21 20.75
C THR A 85 -6.38 -5.21 20.21
N ALA A 86 -5.94 -3.96 20.04
CA ALA A 86 -6.78 -2.88 19.57
C ALA A 86 -7.23 -3.09 18.11
N PHE A 87 -6.34 -3.53 17.22
CA PHE A 87 -6.63 -3.65 15.79
C PHE A 87 -7.20 -5.01 15.38
N PHE A 88 -6.89 -6.09 16.10
CA PHE A 88 -7.22 -7.46 15.73
C PHE A 88 -8.01 -8.21 16.80
N GLY A 89 -8.50 -7.52 17.86
CA GLY A 89 -9.11 -8.19 19.02
C GLY A 89 -8.08 -9.05 19.75
N THR A 90 -8.43 -10.21 20.30
CA THR A 90 -7.39 -11.11 20.88
C THR A 90 -7.02 -12.18 19.84
N PRO A 91 -6.11 -11.91 18.87
CA PRO A 91 -5.82 -12.86 17.81
C PRO A 91 -5.25 -14.16 18.40
N ASN A 92 -5.81 -15.28 17.98
CA ASN A 92 -5.25 -16.60 18.32
C ASN A 92 -3.96 -16.88 17.53
N ASP A 93 -3.28 -17.99 17.84
CA ASP A 93 -1.98 -18.31 17.24
C ASP A 93 -2.04 -18.44 15.71
N ALA A 94 -3.14 -18.98 15.16
CA ALA A 94 -3.32 -19.10 13.72
C ALA A 94 -3.49 -17.72 13.05
N GLN A 95 -4.22 -16.81 13.70
CA GLN A 95 -4.41 -15.44 13.23
C GLN A 95 -3.10 -14.63 13.29
N ARG A 96 -2.30 -14.81 14.35
CA ARG A 96 -0.97 -14.21 14.45
C ARG A 96 -0.03 -14.77 13.37
N ALA A 97 -0.01 -16.08 13.17
CA ALA A 97 0.76 -16.71 12.09
C ALA A 97 0.33 -16.21 10.70
N GLN A 98 -0.97 -16.00 10.46
CA GLN A 98 -1.46 -15.42 9.22
C GLN A 98 -0.99 -13.97 9.04
N LEU A 99 -1.01 -13.15 10.09
CA LEU A 99 -0.51 -11.77 10.01
C LEU A 99 0.99 -11.72 9.69
N THR A 100 1.80 -12.58 10.32
CA THR A 100 3.22 -12.73 10.00
C THR A 100 3.40 -13.15 8.55
N SER A 101 2.68 -14.17 8.07
CA SER A 101 2.73 -14.63 6.67
C SER A 101 2.39 -13.49 5.69
N ASN A 102 1.34 -12.72 5.97
CA ASN A 102 0.95 -11.59 5.14
C ASN A 102 2.09 -10.56 5.01
N TYR A 103 2.79 -10.24 6.11
CA TYR A 103 3.95 -9.34 6.05
C TYR A 103 5.12 -9.95 5.28
N GLU A 104 5.44 -11.22 5.54
CA GLU A 104 6.54 -11.94 4.90
C GLU A 104 6.35 -12.08 3.39
N GLU A 105 5.12 -12.30 2.92
CA GLU A 105 4.81 -12.38 1.49
C GLU A 105 5.06 -11.04 0.78
N VAL A 106 4.65 -9.91 1.37
CA VAL A 106 4.93 -8.59 0.79
C VAL A 106 6.43 -8.28 0.84
N MET A 107 7.13 -8.66 1.92
CA MET A 107 8.59 -8.52 2.00
C MET A 107 9.31 -9.37 0.94
N ASP A 108 8.87 -10.61 0.71
CA ASP A 108 9.44 -11.48 -0.33
C ASP A 108 9.24 -10.85 -1.71
N PHE A 109 8.08 -10.26 -1.99
CA PHE A 109 7.88 -9.50 -3.22
C PHE A 109 8.86 -8.33 -3.35
N LEU A 110 8.99 -7.48 -2.32
CA LEU A 110 9.90 -6.33 -2.35
C LEU A 110 11.37 -6.73 -2.52
N ARG A 111 11.78 -7.87 -1.96
CA ARG A 111 13.16 -8.36 -2.00
C ARG A 111 13.47 -9.15 -3.27
N ASN A 112 12.53 -9.95 -3.75
CA ASN A 112 12.77 -10.98 -4.76
C ASN A 112 11.97 -10.77 -6.05
N GLY A 113 10.91 -9.96 -6.04
CA GLY A 113 10.03 -9.70 -7.20
C GLY A 113 9.28 -10.94 -7.68
N ARG A 114 9.04 -11.93 -6.81
CA ARG A 114 8.66 -13.30 -7.16
C ARG A 114 7.20 -13.53 -7.54
N LEU A 115 6.42 -12.49 -7.81
CA LEU A 115 5.02 -12.66 -8.21
C LEU A 115 4.88 -12.90 -9.73
N PHE A 116 3.75 -13.52 -10.11
CA PHE A 116 3.24 -13.58 -11.49
C PHE A 116 4.11 -14.30 -12.53
N ASN A 117 4.68 -15.46 -12.21
CA ASN A 117 5.45 -16.28 -13.16
C ASN A 117 6.61 -15.52 -13.85
N GLY A 118 7.16 -14.49 -13.20
CA GLY A 118 8.24 -13.65 -13.73
C GLY A 118 7.78 -12.43 -14.52
N GLU A 119 6.47 -12.20 -14.67
CA GLU A 119 5.94 -10.95 -15.22
C GLU A 119 5.86 -9.87 -14.12
N LYS A 120 6.22 -8.64 -14.47
CA LYS A 120 6.13 -7.51 -13.53
C LYS A 120 4.72 -6.91 -13.53
N PRO A 121 4.13 -6.63 -12.37
CA PRO A 121 2.92 -5.81 -12.29
C PRO A 121 3.20 -4.38 -12.79
N TYR A 122 2.16 -3.63 -13.10
CA TYR A 122 2.31 -2.22 -13.48
C TYR A 122 2.20 -1.32 -12.25
N LEU A 123 2.99 -0.23 -12.24
CA LEU A 123 2.82 0.87 -11.31
C LEU A 123 2.59 2.15 -12.11
N PHE A 124 1.44 2.78 -11.87
CA PHE A 124 1.05 4.05 -12.47
C PHE A 124 0.92 5.12 -11.38
N CYS A 125 1.22 6.38 -11.71
CA CYS A 125 1.08 7.53 -10.80
C CYS A 125 -0.12 8.43 -11.15
N ASN A 126 -0.97 7.99 -12.07
CA ASN A 126 -2.24 8.64 -12.41
C ASN A 126 -3.12 7.60 -13.08
N SER A 127 -4.43 7.81 -13.18
CA SER A 127 -5.37 6.97 -13.93
C SER A 127 -5.58 7.42 -15.38
N ASN A 128 -4.85 8.43 -15.87
CA ASN A 128 -4.89 8.91 -17.27
C ASN A 128 -4.37 7.89 -18.31
N TRP A 129 -3.90 6.70 -17.90
CA TRP A 129 -3.63 5.55 -18.79
C TRP A 129 -4.90 4.83 -19.25
N LEU A 130 -6.06 5.15 -18.67
CA LEU A 130 -7.34 4.55 -19.00
C LEU A 130 -8.11 5.38 -20.04
N THR A 131 -8.54 4.72 -21.11
CA THR A 131 -9.40 5.31 -22.13
C THR A 131 -10.83 4.80 -21.98
N ARG A 132 -11.76 5.70 -21.65
CA ARG A 132 -13.17 5.35 -21.48
C ARG A 132 -13.76 4.78 -22.77
N GLN A 133 -14.56 3.74 -22.63
CA GLN A 133 -15.22 3.07 -23.75
C GLN A 133 -16.72 3.32 -23.68
N ARG A 134 -17.31 3.69 -24.81
CA ARG A 134 -18.76 3.83 -24.95
C ARG A 134 -19.37 2.46 -25.16
N VAL A 135 -20.62 2.31 -24.74
CA VAL A 135 -21.38 1.06 -24.92
C VAL A 135 -21.50 0.61 -26.39
N ALA A 136 -21.34 1.53 -27.35
CA ALA A 136 -21.37 1.23 -28.78
C ALA A 136 -19.98 0.96 -29.39
N ASP A 137 -18.90 1.15 -28.63
CA ASP A 137 -17.55 0.89 -29.14
C ASP A 137 -17.34 -0.63 -29.32
N THR A 138 -16.54 -0.98 -30.31
CA THR A 138 -16.16 -2.37 -30.59
C THR A 138 -15.16 -2.84 -29.55
N VAL A 139 -15.39 -4.04 -29.00
CA VAL A 139 -14.48 -4.72 -28.09
C VAL A 139 -13.17 -5.03 -28.80
N LEU A 140 -12.07 -4.83 -28.10
CA LEU A 140 -10.71 -5.16 -28.53
C LEU A 140 -10.25 -6.46 -27.87
N ASP A 141 -9.51 -7.27 -28.61
CA ASP A 141 -8.81 -8.43 -28.08
C ASP A 141 -7.49 -8.01 -27.40
N ALA A 142 -6.78 -8.98 -26.85
CA ALA A 142 -5.51 -8.74 -26.18
C ALA A 142 -4.34 -8.35 -27.11
N ASN A 143 -4.57 -8.27 -28.42
CA ASN A 143 -3.66 -7.69 -29.41
C ASN A 143 -4.11 -6.28 -29.84
N GLY A 144 -5.16 -5.73 -29.23
CA GLY A 144 -5.77 -4.47 -29.60
C GLY A 144 -6.61 -4.53 -30.88
N GLN A 145 -6.92 -5.73 -31.38
CA GLN A 145 -7.71 -5.93 -32.59
C GLN A 145 -9.19 -6.03 -32.28
N ARG A 146 -10.04 -5.54 -33.18
CA ARG A 146 -11.49 -5.58 -33.02
C ARG A 146 -12.00 -7.03 -33.04
N ILE A 147 -12.82 -7.38 -32.05
CA ILE A 147 -13.50 -8.67 -32.00
C ILE A 147 -14.80 -8.59 -32.80
N PHE A 148 -14.99 -9.56 -33.69
CA PHE A 148 -16.22 -9.75 -34.45
C PHE A 148 -16.91 -11.05 -33.99
N THR A 149 -18.23 -11.04 -33.99
CA THR A 149 -19.10 -12.19 -33.73
C THR A 149 -19.45 -12.90 -35.06
N ASN A 150 -19.93 -14.14 -34.94
CA ASN A 150 -20.30 -15.04 -36.04
C ASN A 150 -19.12 -15.49 -36.92
N PRO A 151 -18.21 -16.33 -36.38
CA PRO A 151 -17.23 -17.03 -37.22
C PRO A 151 -17.97 -17.98 -38.18
N PRO A 152 -17.55 -18.10 -39.46
CA PRO A 152 -16.38 -17.47 -40.09
C PRO A 152 -16.68 -16.13 -40.77
N GLN A 153 -17.94 -15.66 -40.77
CA GLN A 153 -18.34 -14.50 -41.56
C GLN A 153 -17.81 -13.18 -40.98
N ASN A 154 -17.56 -13.10 -39.67
CA ASN A 154 -17.01 -11.93 -38.98
C ASN A 154 -17.73 -10.61 -39.33
N THR A 155 -19.05 -10.66 -39.56
CA THR A 155 -19.80 -9.53 -40.11
C THR A 155 -20.32 -8.56 -39.06
N GLN A 156 -20.40 -8.97 -37.79
CA GLN A 156 -20.93 -8.15 -36.72
C GLN A 156 -19.84 -7.89 -35.68
N ALA A 157 -19.54 -6.63 -35.36
CA ALA A 157 -18.59 -6.29 -34.32
C ALA A 157 -19.19 -6.61 -32.94
N LEU A 158 -18.43 -7.26 -32.05
CA LEU A 158 -18.81 -7.38 -30.64
C LEU A 158 -18.70 -5.99 -30.00
N THR A 159 -19.78 -5.49 -29.43
CA THR A 159 -19.79 -4.17 -28.76
C THR A 159 -19.62 -4.30 -27.25
N ILE A 160 -19.16 -3.23 -26.59
CA ILE A 160 -19.10 -3.17 -25.11
C ILE A 160 -20.49 -3.49 -24.50
N ARG A 161 -21.59 -3.02 -25.11
CA ARG A 161 -22.95 -3.34 -24.63
C ARG A 161 -23.24 -4.83 -24.65
N GLU A 162 -22.84 -5.52 -25.70
CA GLU A 162 -23.05 -6.97 -25.81
C GLU A 162 -22.17 -7.73 -24.82
N LEU A 163 -20.93 -7.28 -24.62
CA LEU A 163 -20.04 -7.81 -23.59
C LEU A 163 -20.66 -7.66 -22.19
N GLN A 164 -21.14 -6.46 -21.85
CA GLN A 164 -21.82 -6.20 -20.58
C GLN A 164 -23.01 -7.13 -20.31
N ARG A 165 -23.79 -7.44 -21.36
CA ARG A 165 -24.91 -8.38 -21.24
C ARG A 165 -24.44 -9.82 -21.03
N ARG A 166 -23.37 -10.23 -21.71
CA ARG A 166 -22.80 -11.58 -21.60
C ARG A 166 -22.22 -11.82 -20.20
N ASP A 167 -21.53 -10.82 -19.68
CA ASP A 167 -20.78 -10.94 -18.42
C ASP A 167 -21.60 -10.52 -17.20
N GLY A 168 -22.87 -10.15 -17.38
CA GLY A 168 -23.73 -9.68 -16.28
C GLY A 168 -23.29 -8.35 -15.66
N THR A 169 -22.44 -7.58 -16.34
CA THR A 169 -21.88 -6.30 -15.88
C THR A 169 -22.66 -5.10 -16.40
N ALA A 170 -23.98 -5.24 -16.54
CA ALA A 170 -24.86 -4.15 -16.91
C ALA A 170 -24.75 -3.01 -15.88
N GLY A 171 -24.47 -1.78 -16.35
CA GLY A 171 -24.29 -0.61 -15.48
C GLY A 171 -22.84 -0.33 -15.08
N TYR A 172 -21.88 -1.14 -15.52
CA TYR A 172 -20.45 -0.86 -15.37
C TYR A 172 -19.96 0.03 -16.52
N THR A 173 -18.97 0.89 -16.26
CA THR A 173 -18.24 1.62 -17.28
C THR A 173 -16.96 0.87 -17.62
N TYR A 174 -16.75 0.59 -18.90
CA TYR A 174 -15.55 -0.09 -19.38
C TYR A 174 -14.48 0.93 -19.75
N TRP A 175 -13.25 0.61 -19.39
CA TRP A 175 -12.06 1.39 -19.69
C TRP A 175 -11.04 0.50 -20.36
N TRP A 176 -10.44 0.97 -21.45
CA TRP A 176 -9.38 0.27 -22.16
C TRP A 176 -8.02 0.80 -21.75
N THR A 177 -7.03 -0.08 -21.66
CA THR A 177 -5.63 0.28 -21.54
C THR A 177 -4.82 -0.27 -22.69
N SER A 178 -4.11 0.59 -23.42
CA SER A 178 -3.18 0.18 -24.46
C SER A 178 -1.86 -0.37 -23.89
N ARG A 179 -1.55 -0.08 -22.61
CA ARG A 179 -0.34 -0.60 -21.94
C ARG A 179 -0.46 -2.10 -21.69
N MET A 180 -1.65 -2.56 -21.28
CA MET A 180 -1.90 -3.98 -20.96
C MET A 180 -2.75 -4.69 -22.03
N ASN A 181 -3.27 -3.97 -23.02
CA ASN A 181 -4.27 -4.45 -23.97
C ASN A 181 -5.43 -5.19 -23.28
N ALA A 182 -6.01 -4.55 -22.27
CA ALA A 182 -7.03 -5.14 -21.42
C ALA A 182 -8.11 -4.13 -21.04
N TYR A 183 -9.23 -4.64 -20.51
CA TYR A 183 -10.31 -3.81 -20.00
C TYR A 183 -10.31 -3.76 -18.48
N LEU A 184 -10.67 -2.62 -17.91
CA LEU A 184 -11.18 -2.51 -16.54
C LEU A 184 -12.68 -2.26 -16.59
N ALA A 185 -13.45 -2.98 -15.79
CA ALA A 185 -14.87 -2.68 -15.57
C ALA A 185 -15.05 -2.01 -14.22
N LEU A 186 -15.54 -0.77 -14.24
CA LEU A 186 -15.78 0.04 -13.07
C LEU A 186 -17.28 0.11 -12.76
N PRO A 187 -17.74 -0.18 -11.53
CA PRO A 187 -19.16 -0.09 -11.21
C PRO A 187 -19.67 1.35 -11.34
N GLY A 188 -20.82 1.50 -11.98
CA GLY A 188 -21.51 2.77 -12.20
C GLY A 188 -21.25 3.41 -13.57
N SER A 189 -21.98 4.49 -13.84
CA SER A 189 -21.95 5.25 -15.10
C SER A 189 -20.98 6.44 -15.10
N SER A 190 -20.15 6.55 -14.06
CA SER A 190 -19.25 7.70 -13.86
C SER A 190 -18.35 7.88 -15.09
N PRO A 191 -18.26 9.10 -15.66
CA PRO A 191 -17.28 9.39 -16.70
C PRO A 191 -15.86 9.55 -16.15
N ARG A 192 -15.69 9.45 -14.82
CA ARG A 192 -14.43 9.67 -14.11
C ARG A 192 -13.75 8.35 -13.75
N THR A 193 -12.42 8.34 -13.82
CA THR A 193 -11.56 7.23 -13.38
C THR A 193 -11.44 7.21 -11.85
N TYR A 194 -10.69 6.25 -11.30
CA TYR A 194 -10.47 6.11 -9.85
C TYR A 194 -9.93 7.39 -9.18
N CYS A 195 -8.94 8.06 -9.78
CA CYS A 195 -8.33 9.26 -9.21
C CYS A 195 -9.20 10.53 -9.34
N ASP A 196 -10.11 10.57 -10.32
CA ASP A 196 -10.96 11.74 -10.56
C ASP A 196 -12.34 11.62 -9.87
N ARG A 197 -12.75 10.40 -9.52
CA ARG A 197 -14.09 10.11 -9.00
C ARG A 197 -14.29 10.65 -7.58
N ASP A 198 -13.30 10.48 -6.72
CA ASP A 198 -13.31 10.95 -5.33
C ASP A 198 -11.93 11.51 -4.99
N ALA A 199 -11.87 12.76 -4.55
CA ALA A 199 -10.62 13.42 -4.16
C ALA A 199 -9.96 12.79 -2.93
N ARG A 200 -10.61 11.83 -2.27
CA ARG A 200 -10.06 11.03 -1.17
C ARG A 200 -9.39 9.74 -1.63
N ASN A 201 -9.63 9.29 -2.87
CA ASN A 201 -8.99 8.08 -3.40
C ASN A 201 -7.52 8.38 -3.66
N LYS A 202 -6.62 7.70 -2.94
CA LYS A 202 -5.17 7.89 -3.06
C LYS A 202 -4.49 6.81 -3.89
N GLY A 203 -5.08 5.62 -3.96
CA GLY A 203 -4.52 4.46 -4.62
C GLY A 203 -5.63 3.53 -5.09
N VAL A 204 -5.28 2.60 -5.97
CA VAL A 204 -6.08 1.41 -6.26
C VAL A 204 -5.21 0.31 -6.85
N THR A 205 -5.50 -0.93 -6.47
CA THR A 205 -4.99 -2.13 -7.12
C THR A 205 -6.08 -2.74 -7.99
N THR A 206 -5.81 -2.87 -9.29
CA THR A 206 -6.79 -3.36 -10.26
C THR A 206 -6.34 -4.64 -10.93
N GLU A 207 -7.29 -5.56 -11.10
CA GLU A 207 -7.15 -6.76 -11.91
C GLU A 207 -7.94 -6.59 -13.22
N PRO A 208 -7.27 -6.52 -14.38
CA PRO A 208 -7.94 -6.36 -15.66
C PRO A 208 -8.75 -7.59 -16.08
N ILE A 209 -9.84 -7.32 -16.78
CA ILE A 209 -10.64 -8.33 -17.48
C ILE A 209 -9.92 -8.65 -18.79
N ALA A 210 -9.32 -9.84 -18.86
CA ALA A 210 -8.72 -10.37 -20.08
C ALA A 210 -9.76 -11.18 -20.86
N LEU A 211 -10.30 -10.62 -21.94
CA LEU A 211 -11.27 -11.32 -22.78
C LEU A 211 -10.58 -12.41 -23.61
N GLY A 212 -10.98 -13.67 -23.40
CA GLY A 212 -10.53 -14.79 -24.21
C GLY A 212 -9.09 -15.27 -23.96
N ARG A 213 -8.44 -14.80 -22.88
CA ARG A 213 -7.19 -15.39 -22.39
C ARG A 213 -7.46 -16.23 -21.14
N PRO A 214 -6.70 -17.33 -20.90
CA PRO A 214 -6.58 -17.84 -19.54
C PRO A 214 -6.16 -16.66 -18.64
N TYR A 215 -6.80 -16.50 -17.48
CA TYR A 215 -6.56 -15.43 -16.52
C TYR A 215 -5.06 -15.09 -16.45
N ILE A 216 -4.67 -13.94 -17.02
CA ILE A 216 -3.32 -13.42 -16.90
C ILE A 216 -3.38 -12.35 -15.82
N PRO A 217 -2.70 -12.54 -14.67
CA PRO A 217 -2.74 -11.61 -13.57
C PRO A 217 -1.86 -10.40 -13.89
N PHE A 218 -2.28 -9.57 -14.85
CA PHE A 218 -1.68 -8.25 -15.04
C PHE A 218 -2.22 -7.31 -13.98
N THR A 219 -1.84 -7.52 -12.72
CA THR A 219 -2.27 -6.63 -11.65
C THR A 219 -1.51 -5.31 -11.77
N SER A 220 -2.20 -4.20 -11.55
CA SER A 220 -1.59 -2.88 -11.54
C SER A 220 -1.94 -2.12 -10.29
N ILE A 221 -0.95 -1.45 -9.71
CA ILE A 221 -1.17 -0.40 -8.72
C ILE A 221 -1.25 0.94 -9.45
N THR A 222 -2.25 1.75 -9.13
CA THR A 222 -2.31 3.16 -9.54
C THR A 222 -2.35 4.02 -8.29
N ILE A 223 -1.29 4.79 -8.04
CA ILE A 223 -1.29 5.83 -7.00
C ILE A 223 -1.77 7.13 -7.63
N CYS A 224 -2.77 7.76 -7.06
CA CYS A 224 -3.34 9.00 -7.56
C CYS A 224 -2.47 10.21 -7.16
N PRO A 225 -2.53 11.35 -7.89
CA PRO A 225 -1.71 12.53 -7.58
C PRO A 225 -1.82 13.04 -6.14
N ASN A 226 -3.02 12.96 -5.56
CA ASN A 226 -3.29 13.27 -4.15
C ASN A 226 -2.68 12.27 -3.14
N GLY A 227 -2.39 11.04 -3.56
CA GLY A 227 -1.60 10.08 -2.79
C GLY A 227 -0.18 10.60 -2.50
N PHE A 228 0.35 11.44 -3.39
CA PHE A 228 1.65 12.10 -3.25
C PHE A 228 1.57 13.50 -2.63
N GLU A 229 0.43 13.99 -2.16
CA GLU A 229 0.32 15.35 -1.58
C GLU A 229 1.25 15.55 -0.37
N ASN A 230 1.56 14.47 0.35
CA ASN A 230 2.48 14.47 1.49
C ASN A 230 3.88 13.96 1.13
N ARG A 231 4.34 14.13 -0.12
CA ARG A 231 5.62 13.62 -0.69
C ARG A 231 6.94 13.94 0.03
N TRP A 232 6.86 14.55 1.21
CA TRP A 232 8.02 14.87 2.06
C TRP A 232 7.95 14.25 3.46
N ARG A 233 6.88 13.52 3.77
CA ARG A 233 6.76 12.83 5.06
C ARG A 233 7.39 11.46 4.95
N ARG A 234 8.69 11.41 5.26
CA ARG A 234 9.42 10.16 5.44
C ARG A 234 8.98 9.43 6.69
N ARG A 235 9.26 8.13 6.74
CA ARG A 235 9.21 7.33 7.96
C ARG A 235 9.89 8.07 9.10
N ASN A 236 9.20 8.20 10.24
CA ASN A 236 9.70 8.86 11.46
C ASN A 236 10.17 10.33 11.28
N SER A 237 9.66 11.04 10.26
CA SER A 237 10.00 12.46 10.04
C SER A 237 9.15 13.45 10.84
N ALA A 238 7.99 13.01 11.34
CA ALA A 238 7.07 13.85 12.10
C ALA A 238 7.27 13.61 13.60
N ALA A 239 7.54 14.68 14.35
CA ALA A 239 7.65 14.60 15.80
C ALA A 239 6.33 14.14 16.44
N VAL A 240 6.44 13.20 17.37
CA VAL A 240 5.29 12.66 18.10
C VAL A 240 5.02 13.48 19.35
N ASN A 241 3.74 13.80 19.58
CA ASN A 241 3.26 14.63 20.68
C ASN A 241 2.24 13.84 21.50
N PRO A 242 2.69 12.82 22.26
CA PRO A 242 1.79 11.92 22.97
C PRO A 242 1.16 12.61 24.18
N VAL A 243 -0.13 12.37 24.37
CA VAL A 243 -0.90 12.81 25.55
C VAL A 243 -1.22 11.63 26.46
N ARG A 244 -1.59 11.85 27.73
CA ARG A 244 -2.13 10.75 28.54
C ARG A 244 -3.42 10.22 27.89
N ALA A 245 -3.66 8.91 27.95
CA ALA A 245 -4.87 8.30 27.39
C ALA A 245 -6.17 8.96 27.91
N SER A 246 -6.21 9.33 29.20
CA SER A 246 -7.35 10.05 29.81
C SER A 246 -7.53 11.50 29.33
N ALA A 247 -6.53 12.06 28.64
CA ALA A 247 -6.53 13.40 28.09
C ALA A 247 -6.67 13.42 26.56
N VAL A 248 -6.96 12.28 25.93
CA VAL A 248 -7.23 12.22 24.48
C VAL A 248 -8.47 13.04 24.16
N THR A 249 -8.33 13.92 23.17
CA THR A 249 -9.43 14.71 22.61
C THR A 249 -9.38 14.66 21.10
N ALA A 250 -10.41 15.16 20.42
CA ALA A 250 -10.39 15.30 18.96
C ALA A 250 -9.26 16.20 18.41
N ARG A 251 -8.54 16.92 19.28
CA ARG A 251 -7.37 17.75 18.92
C ARG A 251 -6.04 17.06 19.18
N SER A 252 -6.05 15.88 19.80
CA SER A 252 -4.84 15.08 20.00
C SER A 252 -4.26 14.64 18.65
N GLN A 253 -2.95 14.44 18.58
CA GLN A 253 -2.28 14.02 17.35
C GLN A 253 -2.78 12.63 16.96
N SER A 254 -3.43 12.52 15.80
CA SER A 254 -3.87 11.24 15.26
C SER A 254 -2.71 10.51 14.62
N ILE A 255 -2.77 9.17 14.61
CA ILE A 255 -1.79 8.36 13.88
C ILE A 255 -1.76 8.68 12.39
N GLY A 256 -2.92 9.02 11.79
CA GLY A 256 -3.01 9.47 10.41
C GLY A 256 -2.19 10.74 10.10
N SER A 257 -1.90 11.56 11.11
CA SER A 257 -1.01 12.72 10.96
C SER A 257 0.48 12.37 11.03
N LEU A 258 0.82 11.12 11.31
CA LEU A 258 2.18 10.58 11.38
C LEU A 258 2.50 9.63 10.22
N TYR A 259 1.51 9.32 9.36
CA TYR A 259 1.71 8.41 8.24
C TYR A 259 2.84 8.90 7.31
N PRO A 260 3.76 7.98 6.91
CA PRO A 260 4.69 8.28 5.84
C PRO A 260 3.94 8.39 4.50
N THR A 261 4.55 9.05 3.52
CA THR A 261 4.03 9.11 2.14
C THR A 261 3.78 7.71 1.58
N ALA A 262 4.67 6.77 1.91
CA ALA A 262 4.63 5.39 1.46
C ALA A 262 3.37 4.62 1.88
N MET A 263 2.56 5.13 2.82
CA MET A 263 1.39 4.43 3.38
C MET A 263 0.39 3.98 2.31
N THR A 264 0.14 4.79 1.28
CA THR A 264 -0.79 4.39 0.21
C THR A 264 -0.19 3.26 -0.61
N LEU A 265 1.08 3.35 -1.03
CA LEU A 265 1.72 2.24 -1.75
C LEU A 265 1.81 0.98 -0.88
N PHE A 266 2.04 1.13 0.42
CA PHE A 266 2.07 0.03 1.38
C PHE A 266 0.74 -0.74 1.39
N HIS A 267 -0.36 -0.02 1.52
CA HIS A 267 -1.71 -0.56 1.45
C HIS A 267 -1.93 -1.34 0.13
N GLU A 268 -1.60 -0.72 -1.01
CA GLU A 268 -1.80 -1.34 -2.33
C GLU A 268 -0.92 -2.57 -2.56
N LEU A 269 0.25 -2.65 -1.93
CA LEU A 269 1.10 -3.84 -2.01
C LEU A 269 0.45 -5.08 -1.38
N PHE A 270 -0.35 -4.93 -0.32
CA PHE A 270 -1.10 -6.07 0.22
C PHE A 270 -2.12 -6.59 -0.78
N HIS A 271 -2.90 -5.71 -1.42
CA HIS A 271 -3.82 -6.09 -2.48
C HIS A 271 -3.11 -6.81 -3.63
N LEU A 272 -1.98 -6.27 -4.05
CA LEU A 272 -1.18 -6.83 -5.15
C LEU A 272 -0.67 -8.24 -4.82
N VAL A 273 -0.12 -8.43 -3.61
CA VAL A 273 0.60 -9.64 -3.23
C VAL A 273 -0.35 -10.73 -2.76
N LEU A 274 -1.28 -10.38 -1.86
CA LEU A 274 -2.22 -11.33 -1.25
C LEU A 274 -3.46 -11.58 -2.13
N GLY A 275 -3.67 -10.72 -3.13
CA GLY A 275 -4.80 -10.76 -4.05
C GLY A 275 -6.04 -10.08 -3.49
N ASN A 276 -6.75 -9.35 -4.35
CA ASN A 276 -7.89 -8.51 -3.99
C ASN A 276 -8.94 -9.26 -3.15
N THR A 277 -9.28 -10.51 -3.52
CA THR A 277 -10.29 -11.32 -2.80
C THR A 277 -9.95 -11.63 -1.34
N ASN A 278 -8.68 -11.57 -0.97
CA ASN A 278 -8.20 -11.86 0.38
C ASN A 278 -8.00 -10.59 1.22
N THR A 279 -8.19 -9.43 0.60
CA THR A 279 -7.84 -8.11 1.17
C THR A 279 -9.04 -7.15 1.21
N PHE A 280 -10.26 -7.69 1.23
CA PHE A 280 -11.46 -6.94 1.54
C PHE A 280 -12.04 -7.41 2.88
N VAL A 281 -12.50 -6.46 3.70
CA VAL A 281 -13.20 -6.71 4.97
C VAL A 281 -14.42 -7.61 4.73
N ASP A 282 -15.15 -7.35 3.64
CA ASP A 282 -16.18 -8.25 3.13
C ASP A 282 -15.96 -8.50 1.62
N PRO A 283 -15.58 -9.74 1.24
CA PRO A 283 -15.29 -10.08 -0.15
C PRO A 283 -16.53 -10.01 -1.06
N ASN A 284 -17.74 -10.04 -0.50
CA ASN A 284 -18.97 -9.97 -1.30
C ASN A 284 -19.33 -8.54 -1.70
N THR A 285 -18.92 -7.56 -0.88
CA THR A 285 -19.20 -6.15 -1.11
C THR A 285 -17.96 -5.36 -1.56
N LEU A 286 -16.79 -6.00 -1.54
CA LEU A 286 -15.48 -5.36 -1.81
C LEU A 286 -15.28 -4.14 -0.90
N TYR A 287 -15.75 -4.25 0.34
CA TYR A 287 -15.68 -3.18 1.33
C TYR A 287 -14.32 -3.20 2.04
N GLU A 288 -13.79 -2.00 2.26
CA GLU A 288 -12.58 -1.72 3.05
C GLU A 288 -12.90 -0.66 4.10
N GLU A 289 -12.17 -0.71 5.22
CA GLU A 289 -12.31 0.27 6.29
C GLU A 289 -11.00 1.06 6.45
N TYR A 290 -11.07 2.37 6.20
CA TYR A 290 -9.92 3.27 6.25
C TYR A 290 -9.88 4.13 7.52
N GLY A 291 -11.02 4.28 8.19
CA GLY A 291 -11.16 5.05 9.42
C GLY A 291 -10.70 4.24 10.61
N VAL A 292 -9.79 4.80 11.42
CA VAL A 292 -9.25 4.10 12.60
C VAL A 292 -10.35 3.62 13.54
N ALA A 293 -11.36 4.43 13.80
CA ALA A 293 -12.49 4.04 14.64
C ALA A 293 -13.25 2.82 14.09
N GLY A 294 -13.39 2.72 12.76
CA GLY A 294 -14.01 1.55 12.11
C GLY A 294 -13.10 0.33 12.17
N MET A 295 -11.79 0.51 11.93
CA MET A 295 -10.79 -0.57 12.00
C MET A 295 -10.75 -1.24 13.38
N LEU A 296 -10.82 -0.44 14.46
CA LEU A 296 -10.87 -0.95 15.84
C LEU A 296 -12.17 -1.72 16.16
N GLY A 297 -13.18 -1.62 15.31
CA GLY A 297 -14.45 -2.34 15.43
C GLY A 297 -14.53 -3.61 14.58
N LEU A 298 -13.51 -3.91 13.77
CA LEU A 298 -13.46 -5.11 12.94
C LEU A 298 -13.24 -6.37 13.80
N SER A 299 -13.77 -7.50 13.34
CA SER A 299 -13.33 -8.80 13.87
C SER A 299 -11.88 -9.08 13.49
N ALA A 300 -11.21 -10.00 14.21
CA ALA A 300 -9.86 -10.42 13.87
C ALA A 300 -9.71 -10.85 12.41
N ASP A 301 -10.65 -11.67 11.91
CA ASP A 301 -10.61 -12.16 10.51
C ASP A 301 -10.86 -11.04 9.50
N GLN A 302 -11.69 -10.04 9.85
CA GLN A 302 -11.92 -8.86 9.02
C GLN A 302 -10.69 -7.96 8.99
N ALA A 303 -10.05 -7.73 10.13
CA ALA A 303 -8.84 -6.92 10.24
C ALA A 303 -7.65 -7.55 9.49
N LEU A 304 -7.51 -8.88 9.54
CA LEU A 304 -6.50 -9.63 8.76
C LEU A 304 -6.72 -9.55 7.24
N ARG A 305 -7.93 -9.18 6.81
CA ARG A 305 -8.28 -8.92 5.42
C ARG A 305 -8.34 -7.44 5.09
N ASN A 306 -7.95 -6.55 6.00
CA ASN A 306 -7.98 -5.11 5.76
C ASN A 306 -6.54 -4.57 5.65
N PRO A 307 -6.03 -4.29 4.43
CA PRO A 307 -4.69 -3.74 4.22
C PRO A 307 -4.38 -2.52 5.06
N GLU A 308 -5.35 -1.62 5.25
CA GLU A 308 -5.18 -0.45 6.11
C GLU A 308 -4.88 -0.85 7.56
N SER A 309 -5.58 -1.84 8.13
CA SER A 309 -5.33 -2.31 9.50
C SER A 309 -3.91 -2.88 9.65
N MET A 310 -3.47 -3.69 8.68
CA MET A 310 -2.14 -4.29 8.66
C MET A 310 -1.04 -3.23 8.53
N ALA A 311 -1.17 -2.33 7.56
CA ALA A 311 -0.20 -1.26 7.35
C ALA A 311 -0.14 -0.31 8.56
N LEU A 312 -1.30 0.08 9.11
CA LEU A 312 -1.38 1.03 10.22
C LEU A 312 -0.77 0.46 11.50
N VAL A 313 -1.07 -0.78 11.87
CA VAL A 313 -0.51 -1.36 13.11
C VAL A 313 1.01 -1.46 13.05
N ALA A 314 1.57 -1.79 11.88
CA ALA A 314 3.01 -1.86 11.67
C ALA A 314 3.65 -0.46 11.78
N VAL A 315 3.03 0.56 11.17
CA VAL A 315 3.46 1.97 11.33
C VAL A 315 3.36 2.43 12.78
N ALA A 316 2.30 2.07 13.50
CA ALA A 316 2.13 2.41 14.90
C ALA A 316 3.29 1.85 15.73
N TYR A 317 3.64 0.58 15.52
CA TYR A 317 4.72 -0.07 16.24
C TYR A 317 6.10 0.45 15.84
N ASP A 318 6.27 0.81 14.57
CA ASP A 318 7.47 1.49 14.09
C ASP A 318 7.72 2.79 14.85
N ILE A 319 6.69 3.60 15.02
CA ILE A 319 6.78 4.85 15.78
C ILE A 319 7.05 4.57 17.27
N THR A 320 6.34 3.62 17.88
CA THR A 320 6.54 3.22 19.28
C THR A 320 7.99 2.78 19.54
N SER A 321 8.56 1.95 18.66
CA SER A 321 9.92 1.43 18.80
C SER A 321 11.01 2.47 18.52
N HIS A 322 10.77 3.45 17.63
CA HIS A 322 11.76 4.49 17.30
C HIS A 322 11.77 5.67 18.27
N GLU A 323 10.61 6.19 18.64
CA GLU A 323 10.51 7.32 19.57
C GLU A 323 10.88 6.90 21.00
N GLY A 324 10.61 5.63 21.34
CA GLY A 324 10.89 5.07 22.66
C GLY A 324 10.01 5.71 23.73
N GLN A 325 10.62 6.49 24.62
CA GLN A 325 9.96 7.04 25.82
C GLN A 325 9.90 8.56 25.83
N VAL A 326 8.74 9.10 26.21
CA VAL A 326 8.56 10.53 26.53
C VAL A 326 8.44 10.67 28.05
N GLY A 327 9.58 10.87 28.70
CA GLY A 327 9.67 10.84 30.16
C GLY A 327 9.91 9.42 30.64
N GLN A 328 8.95 8.83 31.36
CA GLN A 328 8.97 7.42 31.79
C GLN A 328 7.98 6.54 31.01
N ASP A 329 7.17 7.16 30.14
CA ASP A 329 6.05 6.54 29.45
C ASP A 329 6.46 6.24 28.00
N PHE A 330 6.06 5.10 27.45
CA PHE A 330 6.29 4.77 26.04
C PHE A 330 5.34 5.56 25.13
N VAL A 331 5.77 5.85 23.91
CA VAL A 331 4.88 6.37 22.86
C VAL A 331 4.00 5.23 22.37
N GLU A 332 2.69 5.37 22.51
CA GLU A 332 1.69 4.38 22.11
C GLU A 332 0.57 5.00 21.27
N PHE A 333 -0.35 4.15 20.81
CA PHE A 333 -1.55 4.59 20.09
C PHE A 333 -2.81 4.00 20.70
N HIS A 334 -3.60 4.86 21.34
CA HIS A 334 -4.92 4.51 21.86
C HIS A 334 -6.02 5.17 21.01
N THR A 335 -6.99 4.38 20.56
CA THR A 335 -8.13 4.87 19.73
C THR A 335 -7.71 5.69 18.50
N GLY A 336 -6.53 5.40 17.93
CA GLY A 336 -5.97 6.12 16.79
C GLY A 336 -5.25 7.44 17.11
N TYR A 337 -5.00 7.74 18.39
CA TYR A 337 -4.27 8.94 18.82
C TYR A 337 -2.97 8.56 19.51
N ALA A 338 -1.94 9.38 19.33
CA ALA A 338 -0.67 9.22 20.02
C ALA A 338 -0.84 9.46 21.52
N THR A 339 -0.50 8.46 22.32
CA THR A 339 -0.64 8.46 23.77
C THR A 339 0.65 8.09 24.49
N ARG A 340 0.68 8.38 25.79
CA ARG A 340 1.70 7.91 26.74
C ARG A 340 1.18 6.65 27.42
N GLY A 341 1.90 5.55 27.25
CA GLY A 341 1.64 4.23 27.82
C GLY A 341 2.08 4.11 29.27
#